data_AF-A0A954KK21-F1
#
_entry.id   AF-A0A954KK21-F1
#
_cell.length_a   1.000
_cell.length_b   1.000
_cell.length_c   1.000
_cell.angle_alpha   90.00
_cell.angle_beta   90.00
_cell.angle_gamma   90.00
#
_symmetry.space_group_name_H-M   'P 1'
#
loop_
_entity.id
_entity.type
_entity.pdbx_description
1 polymer ?
#
loop_
_entity_poly.entity_id
_entity_poly.type
_entity_poly.pdbx_seq_one_letter_code
_entity_poly.pdbx_strand_id
1 'polypeptide(L)'
;MKPLEFETLRNAVSGTAAAFRLKLQLQPAAGEGTKVFPPTYSGAVYATEQRRIEGHDDPVECVLLDSVQSQANRMELALQESGLELPLIAVDFSEHGP
;
A
#
# COMPACT_ATOMS: atom_id res chain seq x y z
N MET A 1 17.53 -8.83 -8.17
CA MET A 1 16.15 -9.35 -8.00
C MET A 1 15.84 -10.21 -9.23
N LYS A 2 15.36 -11.45 -9.09
CA LYS A 2 14.96 -12.25 -10.25
C LYS A 2 13.62 -11.73 -10.79
N PRO A 3 13.45 -11.57 -12.11
CA PRO A 3 12.17 -11.17 -12.68
C PRO A 3 11.09 -12.21 -12.37
N LEU A 4 9.87 -11.73 -12.13
CA LEU A 4 8.72 -12.56 -11.83
C LEU A 4 8.13 -13.08 -13.15
N GLU A 5 8.15 -14.39 -13.36
CA GLU A 5 7.65 -15.02 -14.58
C GLU A 5 6.16 -15.30 -14.51
N PHE A 6 5.48 -15.26 -15.67
CA PHE A 6 4.05 -15.53 -15.77
C PHE A 6 3.65 -16.89 -15.19
N GLU A 7 4.41 -17.95 -15.48
CA GLU A 7 4.12 -19.29 -14.95
C GLU A 7 4.26 -19.35 -13.42
N THR A 8 5.17 -18.58 -12.85
CA THR A 8 5.29 -18.47 -11.38
C THR A 8 4.03 -17.83 -10.79
N LEU A 9 3.54 -16.76 -11.40
CA LEU A 9 2.29 -16.11 -11.00
C LEU A 9 1.09 -17.04 -11.16
N ARG A 10 0.99 -17.73 -12.30
CA ARG A 10 -0.10 -18.64 -12.63
C ARG A 10 -0.22 -19.79 -11.64
N ASN A 11 0.91 -20.38 -11.25
CA ASN A 11 0.93 -21.47 -10.27
C ASN A 11 0.67 -20.98 -8.84
N ALA A 12 1.03 -19.74 -8.52
CA ALA A 12 0.70 -19.14 -7.23
C ALA A 12 -0.83 -18.95 -7.09
N VAL A 13 -1.47 -18.37 -8.11
CA VAL A 13 -2.93 -18.10 -8.07
C VAL A 13 -3.81 -19.34 -8.19
N SER A 14 -3.28 -20.47 -8.69
CA SER A 14 -4.06 -21.70 -8.86
C SER A 14 -4.38 -22.44 -7.55
N GLY A 15 -3.97 -21.90 -6.39
CA GLY A 15 -4.42 -22.38 -5.08
C GLY A 15 -3.34 -22.44 -3.99
N THR A 16 -2.11 -22.02 -4.29
CA THR A 16 -1.01 -22.09 -3.31
C THR A 16 -0.74 -20.77 -2.59
N ALA A 17 -1.12 -19.64 -3.19
CA ALA A 17 -0.96 -18.31 -2.60
C ALA A 17 -2.31 -17.65 -2.32
N ALA A 18 -2.42 -16.98 -1.16
CA ALA A 18 -3.61 -16.23 -0.75
C ALA A 18 -3.50 -14.72 -0.99
N ALA A 19 -2.30 -14.19 -1.24
CA ALA A 19 -2.06 -12.76 -1.43
C ALA A 19 -0.78 -12.48 -2.22
N PHE A 20 -0.75 -11.33 -2.91
CA PHE A 20 0.47 -10.75 -3.47
C PHE A 20 0.95 -9.61 -2.58
N ARG A 21 2.26 -9.60 -2.27
CA ARG A 21 2.91 -8.52 -1.52
C ARG A 21 4.14 -8.04 -2.28
N LEU A 22 4.16 -6.74 -2.57
CA LEU A 22 5.33 -6.06 -3.11
C LEU A 22 5.98 -5.21 -2.01
N LYS A 23 7.29 -5.33 -1.83
CA LYS A 23 8.08 -4.44 -0.96
C LYS A 23 9.06 -3.68 -1.84
N LEU A 24 9.01 -2.36 -1.79
CA LEU A 24 9.88 -1.47 -2.57
C LEU A 24 10.56 -0.48 -1.62
N GLN A 25 11.82 -0.18 -1.91
CA GLN A 25 12.44 1.05 -1.44
C GLN A 25 12.19 2.12 -2.49
N LEU A 26 11.44 3.15 -2.11
CA LEU A 26 11.07 4.24 -3.00
C LEU A 26 12.15 5.33 -2.96
N GLN A 27 12.38 5.96 -4.10
CA GLN A 27 13.18 7.18 -4.21
C GLN A 27 12.28 8.35 -4.58
N PRO A 28 12.60 9.58 -4.16
CA PRO A 28 11.82 10.75 -4.55
C PRO A 28 11.81 10.95 -6.07
N ALA A 29 10.66 11.33 -6.62
CA ALA A 29 10.49 11.52 -8.06
C ALA A 29 11.35 12.66 -8.64
N ALA A 30 11.72 13.64 -7.81
CA ALA A 30 12.59 14.76 -8.21
C ALA A 30 14.09 14.40 -8.21
N GLY A 31 14.44 13.15 -7.90
CA GLY A 31 15.82 12.66 -7.84
C GLY A 31 16.19 12.12 -6.47
N GLU A 32 17.25 11.31 -6.43
CA GLU A 32 17.76 10.71 -5.20
C GLU A 32 18.07 11.76 -4.12
N GLY A 33 17.63 11.49 -2.89
CA GLY A 33 17.87 12.37 -1.75
C GLY A 33 17.11 13.71 -1.77
N THR A 34 16.29 13.97 -2.80
CA THR A 34 15.50 15.20 -2.83
C THR A 34 14.40 15.21 -1.76
N LYS A 35 14.03 16.41 -1.31
CA LYS A 35 13.08 16.58 -0.22
C LYS A 35 11.69 16.08 -0.60
N VAL A 36 11.08 15.30 0.29
CA VAL A 36 9.68 14.87 0.21
C VAL A 36 8.86 15.66 1.25
N PHE A 37 7.66 16.07 0.87
CA PHE A 37 6.70 16.73 1.77
C PHE A 37 5.61 15.72 2.15
N PRO A 38 5.59 15.23 3.40
CA PRO A 38 4.58 14.26 3.86
C PRO A 38 3.17 14.87 3.87
N PRO A 39 2.11 14.04 3.75
CA PRO A 39 0.76 14.49 3.96
C PRO A 39 0.56 14.98 5.41
N THR A 40 -0.18 16.08 5.56
CA THR A 40 -0.59 16.61 6.86
C THR A 40 -2.05 16.25 7.15
N TYR A 41 -2.33 15.85 8.39
CA TYR A 41 -3.68 15.63 8.88
C TYR A 41 -4.30 16.95 9.42
N SER A 42 -5.53 16.87 9.92
CA SER A 42 -6.19 18.00 10.59
C SER A 42 -5.27 18.63 11.65
N GLY A 43 -5.14 19.96 11.62
CA GLY A 43 -4.20 20.69 12.47
C GLY A 43 -2.77 20.78 11.94
N ALA A 44 -2.51 20.43 10.67
CA ALA A 44 -1.19 20.50 10.03
C ALA A 44 -0.13 19.59 10.68
N VAL A 45 -0.55 18.51 11.33
CA VAL A 45 0.33 17.56 12.01
C VAL A 45 0.65 16.39 11.08
N TYR A 46 1.89 15.94 11.09
CA TYR A 46 2.29 14.70 10.41
C TYR A 46 1.79 13.48 11.18
N ALA A 47 1.31 12.47 10.46
CA ALA A 47 1.13 11.16 11.08
C ALA A 47 2.49 10.53 11.33
N THR A 48 2.70 10.04 12.55
CA THR A 48 3.90 9.28 12.93
C THR A 48 3.53 7.87 13.39
N GLU A 49 4.45 6.93 13.17
CA GLU A 49 4.35 5.55 13.62
C GLU A 49 5.69 5.09 14.20
N GLN A 50 5.64 4.23 15.23
CA GLN A 50 6.83 3.52 15.71
C GLN A 50 7.11 2.32 14.82
N ARG A 51 8.28 2.28 14.20
CA ARG A 51 8.66 1.22 13.24
C ARG A 51 9.91 0.47 13.73
N ARG A 52 9.90 -0.86 13.62
CA ARG A 52 11.13 -1.66 13.76
C ARG A 52 11.88 -1.63 12.44
N ILE A 53 13.08 -1.07 12.45
CA ILE A 53 13.95 -0.95 11.29
C ILE A 53 15.20 -1.79 11.54
N GLU A 54 15.67 -2.48 10.51
CA GLU A 54 16.91 -3.25 10.57
C GLU A 54 18.09 -2.33 10.95
N GLY A 55 18.91 -2.77 11.90
CA GLY A 55 20.02 -1.98 12.44
C GLY A 55 19.66 -1.05 13.61
N HIS A 56 18.41 -1.06 14.07
CA HIS A 56 17.97 -0.35 15.27
C HIS A 56 17.49 -1.34 16.35
N ASP A 57 17.99 -1.18 17.57
CA ASP A 57 17.61 -2.04 18.71
C ASP A 57 16.17 -1.77 19.18
N ASP A 58 15.80 -0.49 19.23
CA ASP A 58 14.48 0.00 19.62
C ASP A 58 13.63 0.47 18.41
N PRO A 59 12.29 0.46 18.51
CA PRO A 59 11.43 1.10 17.52
C PRO A 59 11.76 2.58 17.34
N VAL A 60 11.81 3.03 16.09
CA VAL A 60 12.09 4.43 15.73
C VAL A 60 10.83 5.14 15.25
N GLU A 61 10.69 6.40 15.64
CA GLU A 61 9.58 7.24 15.19
C GLU A 61 9.78 7.62 13.72
N CYS A 62 8.78 7.30 12.91
CA CYS A 62 8.80 7.54 11.47
C CYS A 62 7.59 8.37 11.05
N VAL A 63 7.78 9.30 10.12
CA VAL A 63 6.67 9.98 9.47
C VAL A 63 6.03 9.05 8.43
N LEU A 64 4.71 8.88 8.51
CA LEU A 64 3.94 8.10 7.55
C LEU A 64 3.73 8.91 6.26
N LEU A 65 4.40 8.50 5.19
CA LEU A 65 4.20 9.10 3.86
C LEU A 65 2.91 8.61 3.20
N ASP A 66 2.56 7.35 3.40
CA ASP A 66 1.45 6.70 2.73
C ASP A 66 1.03 5.44 3.51
N SER A 67 -0.27 5.33 3.80
CA SER A 67 -0.80 4.27 4.65
C SER A 67 -1.12 3.00 3.87
N VAL A 68 -1.20 1.87 4.57
CA VAL A 68 -1.63 0.59 3.98
C VAL A 68 -3.04 0.72 3.38
N GLN A 69 -3.93 1.43 4.08
CA GLN A 69 -5.29 1.69 3.63
C GLN A 69 -5.30 2.57 2.37
N SER A 70 -4.47 3.61 2.32
CA SER A 70 -4.38 4.49 1.15
C SER A 70 -3.88 3.74 -0.09
N GLN A 71 -2.87 2.88 0.07
CA GLN A 71 -2.40 2.00 -1.00
C GLN A 71 -3.48 1.01 -1.46
N ALA A 72 -4.18 0.36 -0.51
CA ALA A 72 -5.24 -0.58 -0.81
C ALA A 72 -6.35 0.08 -1.64
N ASN A 73 -6.80 1.28 -1.24
CA ASN A 73 -7.84 2.01 -1.97
C ASN A 73 -7.40 2.37 -3.41
N ARG A 74 -6.14 2.76 -3.62
CA ARG A 74 -5.64 3.05 -4.97
C ARG A 74 -5.51 1.80 -5.83
N MET A 75 -5.13 0.67 -5.25
CA MET A 75 -5.08 -0.62 -5.95
C MET A 75 -6.49 -1.10 -6.31
N GLU A 76 -7.45 -0.96 -5.39
CA GLU A 76 -8.85 -1.28 -5.63
C GLU A 76 -9.42 -0.43 -6.78
N LEU A 77 -9.20 0.89 -6.76
CA LEU A 77 -9.63 1.77 -7.84
C LEU A 77 -9.03 1.35 -9.18
N ALA A 78 -7.73 1.05 -9.23
CA ALA A 78 -7.08 0.59 -10.46
C ALA A 78 -7.66 -0.75 -10.97
N LEU A 79 -8.07 -1.65 -10.07
CA LEU A 79 -8.76 -2.89 -10.44
C LEU A 79 -10.17 -2.62 -10.97
N GLN A 80 -10.93 -1.69 -10.36
CA GLN A 80 -12.25 -1.28 -10.86
C GLN A 80 -12.16 -0.64 -12.25
N GLU A 81 -11.10 0.14 -12.51
CA GLU A 81 -10.85 0.79 -13.80
C GLU A 81 -10.27 -0.17 -14.87
N SER A 82 -9.84 -1.38 -14.47
CA SER A 82 -9.19 -2.34 -15.38
C SER A 82 -10.14 -2.99 -16.40
N GLY A 83 -11.46 -2.91 -16.17
CA GLY A 83 -12.48 -3.58 -16.98
C GLY A 83 -12.59 -5.10 -16.73
N LEU A 84 -11.89 -5.62 -15.73
CA LEU A 84 -12.04 -7.01 -15.27
C LEU A 84 -13.30 -7.17 -14.41
N GLU A 85 -14.06 -8.25 -14.63
CA GLU A 85 -15.13 -8.65 -13.71
C GLU A 85 -14.51 -9.32 -12.48
N LEU A 86 -14.59 -8.63 -11.33
CA LEU A 86 -14.02 -9.10 -10.06
C LEU A 86 -15.13 -9.22 -9.00
N PRO A 87 -15.10 -10.27 -8.15
CA PRO A 87 -16.01 -10.35 -7.02
C PRO A 87 -15.71 -9.23 -6.02
N LEU A 88 -16.70 -8.35 -5.79
CA LEU A 88 -16.61 -7.25 -4.84
C LEU A 88 -17.41 -7.58 -3.58
N ILE A 89 -16.76 -7.52 -2.42
CA ILE A 89 -17.43 -7.57 -1.12
C ILE A 89 -17.59 -6.12 -0.65
N ALA A 90 -18.83 -5.67 -0.55
CA ALA A 90 -19.18 -4.34 -0.06
C ALA A 90 -20.17 -4.44 1.10
N VAL A 91 -20.15 -3.43 1.97
CA VAL A 91 -21.16 -3.24 3.01
C VAL A 91 -22.08 -2.11 2.56
N ASP A 92 -23.38 -2.38 2.52
CA ASP A 92 -24.40 -1.40 2.19
C ASP A 92 -24.89 -0.70 3.48
N PHE A 93 -24.69 0.62 3.55
CA PHE A 93 -25.14 1.46 4.66
C PHE A 93 -26.35 2.33 4.30
N SER A 94 -27.00 2.09 3.15
CA SER A 94 -28.13 2.91 2.67
C SER A 94 -29.30 3.00 3.65
N GLU A 95 -29.55 1.98 4.48
CA GLU A 95 -30.59 1.98 5.51
C GLU A 95 -30.16 2.64 6.85
N HIS A 96 -28.88 2.96 7.03
CA HIS A 96 -28.30 3.37 8.33
C HIS A 96 -27.39 4.60 8.27
N GLY A 97 -27.26 5.24 7.10
CA GLY A 97 -26.60 6.55 6.95
C GLY A 97 -27.44 7.69 7.56
N PRO A 98 -26.85 8.87 7.82
CA PRO A 98 -27.62 10.05 8.23
C PRO A 98 -28.69 10.45 7.19
#